data_AF-A0A317H172-F1
#
_entry.id   AF-A0A317H172-F1
#
_cell.length_a   1.000
_cell.length_b   1.000
_cell.length_c   1.000
_cell.angle_alpha   90.00
_cell.angle_beta   90.00
_cell.angle_gamma   90.00
#
_symmetry.space_group_name_H-M   'P 1'
#
loop_
_entity.id
_entity.type
_entity.pdbx_description
1 polymer ?
#
loop_
_entity_poly.entity_id
_entity_poly.type
_entity_poly.pdbx_seq_one_letter_code
_entity_poly.pdbx_strand_id
1 'polypeptide(L)'
;MSRWWGEIGRRQTLRIELRPTQIKLSRAHRWRSRPASSDIVEIPGTPGFTPSPEDIDEPWRAGLDTLAATLKAEGGGLGRVAVVLSDHFTRYVLLSWNESLITDGERMAFARHAFREVYG
;
A
#
# COMPACT_ATOMS: atom_id res chain seq x y z
N MET A 1 -7.01 26.47 -12.16
CA MET A 1 -6.26 26.91 -10.96
C MET A 1 -4.91 26.22 -10.96
N SER A 2 -3.87 26.91 -11.41
CA SER A 2 -2.53 26.35 -11.65
C SER A 2 -1.77 26.13 -10.33
N ARG A 3 -1.36 24.88 -10.09
CA ARG A 3 -0.57 24.43 -8.93
C ARG A 3 0.92 24.76 -9.16
N TRP A 4 1.41 25.79 -8.49
CA TRP A 4 2.83 26.18 -8.40
C TRP A 4 3.56 25.28 -7.37
N TRP A 5 4.37 24.29 -7.79
CA TRP A 5 5.16 23.44 -6.86
C TRP A 5 6.53 23.01 -7.41
N GLY A 6 7.28 23.95 -8.01
CA GLY A 6 8.55 23.62 -8.68
C GLY A 6 9.75 23.32 -7.76
N GLU A 7 9.84 23.87 -6.54
CA GLU A 7 11.16 23.99 -5.87
C GLU A 7 11.27 23.49 -4.42
N ILE A 8 10.22 22.89 -3.83
CA ILE A 8 10.26 22.44 -2.40
C ILE A 8 10.80 20.99 -2.26
N GLY A 9 11.34 20.42 -3.34
CA GLY A 9 11.37 18.99 -3.63
C GLY A 9 12.35 18.06 -2.91
N ARG A 10 13.07 18.42 -1.83
CA ARG A 10 14.11 17.53 -1.27
C ARG A 10 13.92 16.98 0.14
N ARG A 11 12.92 17.44 0.92
CA ARG A 11 12.76 17.02 2.33
C ARG A 11 11.35 16.58 2.75
N GLN A 12 10.44 16.44 1.80
CA GLN A 12 9.09 15.96 2.10
C GLN A 12 9.05 14.43 2.11
N THR A 13 8.36 13.86 3.10
CA THR A 13 8.00 12.44 3.10
C THR A 13 6.57 12.32 2.57
N LEU A 14 6.39 11.52 1.51
CA LEU A 14 5.07 11.14 1.02
C LEU A 14 4.64 9.88 1.76
N ARG A 15 3.53 9.96 2.49
CA ARG A 15 2.89 8.80 3.10
C ARG A 15 1.66 8.42 2.28
N ILE A 16 1.63 7.16 1.85
CA ILE A 16 0.58 6.57 1.03
C ILE A 16 -0.13 5.54 1.90
N GLU A 17 -1.43 5.70 2.12
CA GLU A 17 -2.25 4.70 2.80
C GLU A 17 -3.16 4.04 1.77
N LEU A 18 -2.93 2.76 1.51
CA LEU A 18 -3.69 1.96 0.56
C LEU A 18 -4.79 1.18 1.30
N ARG A 19 -6.04 1.51 1.02
CA ARG A 19 -7.23 0.79 1.50
C ARG A 19 -7.93 0.14 0.30
N PRO A 20 -8.82 -0.85 0.51
CA PRO A 20 -9.53 -1.50 -0.60
C PRO A 20 -10.31 -0.53 -1.48
N THR A 21 -10.87 0.53 -0.89
CA THR A 21 -11.76 1.46 -1.60
C THR A 21 -11.12 2.80 -1.91
N GLN A 22 -9.99 3.15 -1.28
CA GLN A 22 -9.42 4.48 -1.39
C GLN A 22 -7.90 4.48 -1.15
N ILE A 23 -7.26 5.49 -1.69
CA ILE A 23 -5.84 5.80 -1.51
C ILE A 23 -5.75 7.17 -0.88
N LYS A 24 -5.06 7.27 0.25
CA LYS A 24 -4.77 8.56 0.87
C LYS A 24 -3.30 8.90 0.68
N LEU A 25 -3.05 10.05 0.07
CA LEU A 25 -1.72 10.60 -0.10
C LEU A 25 -1.57 11.75 0.89
N SER A 26 -0.54 11.72 1.72
CA SER A 26 -0.27 12.78 2.68
C SER A 26 1.19 13.21 2.64
N ARG A 27 1.41 14.53 2.60
CA ARG A 27 2.74 15.12 2.56
C ARG A 27 3.07 15.72 3.91
N ALA A 28 4.13 15.23 4.54
CA ALA A 28 4.59 15.74 5.82
C ALA A 28 5.98 16.36 5.67
N HIS A 29 6.16 17.53 6.31
CA HIS A 29 7.48 18.07 6.58
C HIS A 29 7.98 17.51 7.91
N ARG A 30 9.26 17.13 7.99
CA ARG A 30 9.86 16.44 9.15
C ARG A 30 9.67 17.17 10.50
N TRP A 31 9.33 18.46 10.46
CA TRP A 31 9.19 19.33 11.63
C TRP A 31 7.76 19.73 12.01
N ARG A 32 6.74 19.30 11.25
CA ARG A 32 5.33 19.57 11.59
C ARG A 32 4.57 18.27 11.74
N SER A 33 3.93 18.09 12.91
CA SER A 33 3.10 16.92 13.22
C SER A 33 1.79 16.87 12.40
N ARG A 34 1.42 17.98 11.74
CA ARG A 34 0.28 18.02 10.80
C ARG A 34 0.77 17.84 9.37
N PRO A 35 0.10 17.01 8.55
CA PRO A 35 0.37 16.94 7.13
C PRO A 35 0.14 18.32 6.51
N ALA A 36 1.08 18.73 5.65
CA ALA A 36 1.00 19.98 4.90
C ALA A 36 -0.08 19.91 3.82
N SER A 37 -0.35 18.71 3.30
CA SER A 37 -1.48 18.42 2.42
C SER A 37 -1.89 16.95 2.55
N SER A 38 -3.18 16.68 2.32
CA SER A 38 -3.68 15.33 2.15
C SER A 38 -4.71 15.29 1.02
N ASP A 39 -4.51 14.37 0.09
CA ASP A 39 -5.43 14.08 -1.01
C ASP A 39 -5.97 12.66 -0.84
N ILE A 40 -7.25 12.46 -1.15
CA ILE A 40 -7.90 11.14 -1.14
C ILE A 40 -8.36 10.86 -2.56
N VAL A 41 -8.02 9.67 -3.05
CA VAL A 41 -8.40 9.16 -4.36
C VAL A 41 -9.20 7.89 -4.15
N GLU A 42 -10.44 7.86 -4.63
CA GLU A 42 -11.27 6.66 -4.59
C GLU A 42 -10.80 5.65 -5.64
N ILE A 43 -10.85 4.36 -5.29
CA ILE A 43 -10.53 3.25 -6.20
C ILE A 43 -11.79 2.88 -6.99
N PRO A 44 -11.73 2.84 -8.35
CA PRO A 44 -12.84 2.37 -9.18
C PRO A 44 -13.18 0.91 -8.86
N GLY A 45 -14.47 0.58 -8.68
CA GLY A 45 -14.90 -0.78 -8.25
C GLY A 45 -15.78 -0.82 -6.99
N THR A 46 -15.93 0.31 -6.29
CA THR A 46 -16.76 0.49 -5.08
C THR A 46 -18.24 0.81 -5.51
N PRO A 47 -19.31 0.63 -4.68
CA PRO A 47 -20.70 0.49 -5.14
C PRO A 47 -21.12 1.52 -6.20
N GLY A 48 -21.58 1.02 -7.36
CA GLY A 48 -21.94 1.82 -8.54
C GLY A 48 -21.10 1.54 -9.79
N PHE A 49 -20.06 0.69 -9.68
CA PHE A 49 -19.23 0.22 -10.80
C PHE A 49 -19.50 -1.26 -11.07
N THR A 50 -19.50 -1.67 -12.34
CA THR A 50 -19.61 -3.08 -12.73
C THR A 50 -18.19 -3.65 -12.86
N PRO A 51 -17.71 -4.49 -11.91
CA PRO A 51 -16.36 -5.05 -11.99
C PRO A 51 -16.19 -5.92 -13.25
N SER A 52 -15.01 -5.88 -13.86
CA SER A 52 -14.61 -6.88 -14.86
C SER A 52 -14.37 -8.23 -14.15
N PRO A 53 -14.54 -9.39 -14.79
CA PRO A 53 -14.24 -10.69 -14.17
C PRO A 53 -12.83 -10.78 -13.57
N GLU A 54 -11.85 -10.12 -14.19
CA GLU A 54 -10.46 -10.04 -13.71
C GLU A 54 -10.30 -9.21 -12.42
N ASP A 55 -11.20 -8.25 -12.16
CA ASP A 55 -11.23 -7.47 -10.90
C ASP A 55 -11.81 -8.29 -9.74
N ILE A 56 -12.61 -9.32 -10.04
CA ILE A 56 -13.20 -10.22 -9.05
C ILE A 56 -12.13 -11.21 -8.55
N ASP A 57 -11.28 -11.70 -9.45
CA ASP A 57 -10.24 -12.67 -9.12
C ASP A 57 -9.04 -12.02 -8.38
N GLU A 58 -8.81 -10.72 -8.62
CA GLU A 58 -7.73 -9.97 -7.99
C GLU A 58 -8.21 -8.63 -7.38
N PRO A 59 -8.93 -8.66 -6.25
CA PRO A 59 -9.56 -7.48 -5.65
C PRO A 59 -8.56 -6.39 -5.22
N TRP A 60 -7.26 -6.68 -5.24
CA TRP A 60 -6.20 -5.73 -4.94
C TRP A 60 -5.70 -4.94 -6.16
N ARG A 61 -5.94 -5.43 -7.38
CA ARG A 61 -5.35 -4.91 -8.62
C ARG A 61 -5.79 -3.49 -8.92
N ALA A 62 -7.10 -3.22 -8.84
CA ALA A 62 -7.66 -1.89 -9.03
C ALA A 62 -7.02 -0.82 -8.13
N GLY A 63 -6.70 -1.18 -6.88
CA GLY A 63 -6.03 -0.29 -5.94
C GLY A 63 -4.59 0.04 -6.35
N LEU A 64 -3.84 -0.95 -6.85
CA LEU A 64 -2.48 -0.73 -7.36
C LEU A 64 -2.46 0.06 -8.66
N ASP A 65 -3.40 -0.20 -9.58
CA ASP A 65 -3.51 0.54 -10.83
C ASP A 65 -3.87 2.01 -10.59
N THR A 66 -4.84 2.25 -9.70
CA THR A 66 -5.20 3.61 -9.27
C THR A 66 -4.02 4.32 -8.60
N LEU A 67 -3.25 3.60 -7.77
CA LEU A 67 -2.05 4.14 -7.15
C LEU A 67 -1.01 4.54 -8.20
N ALA A 68 -0.75 3.65 -9.16
CA ALA A 68 0.21 3.90 -10.24
C ALA A 68 -0.21 5.11 -11.10
N ALA A 69 -1.49 5.23 -11.44
CA ALA A 69 -2.02 6.38 -12.18
C ALA A 69 -1.88 7.68 -11.38
N THR A 70 -2.20 7.64 -10.08
CA THR A 70 -2.08 8.80 -9.18
C THR A 70 -0.63 9.27 -9.05
N LEU A 71 0.31 8.35 -8.86
CA LEU A 71 1.74 8.68 -8.73
C LEU A 71 2.32 9.22 -10.05
N LYS A 72 1.86 8.72 -11.21
CA LYS A 72 2.24 9.28 -12.52
C LYS A 72 1.72 10.71 -12.70
N ALA A 73 0.49 11.00 -12.28
CA ALA A 73 -0.12 12.32 -12.40
C ALA A 73 0.54 13.38 -11.49
N GLU A 74 1.13 12.98 -10.37
CA GLU A 74 1.81 13.91 -9.45
C GLU A 74 3.06 14.58 -10.06
N GLY A 75 3.63 14.03 -11.15
CA GLY A 75 4.54 14.75 -12.04
C GLY A 75 5.85 15.29 -11.43
N GLY A 76 6.23 14.87 -10.21
CA GLY A 76 7.38 15.40 -9.47
C GLY A 76 8.21 14.33 -8.76
N GLY A 77 9.45 14.69 -8.42
CA GLY A 77 10.36 13.81 -7.68
C GLY A 77 9.83 13.52 -6.28
N LEU A 78 9.49 12.26 -6.02
CA LEU A 78 9.13 11.81 -4.68
C LEU A 78 10.41 11.70 -3.85
N GLY A 79 10.42 12.38 -2.69
CA GLY A 79 11.46 12.18 -1.68
C GLY A 79 11.33 10.80 -1.03
N ARG A 80 11.39 10.74 0.30
CA ARG A 80 11.12 9.48 1.01
C ARG A 80 9.64 9.12 0.88
N VAL A 81 9.34 7.88 0.48
CA VAL A 81 7.98 7.33 0.45
C VAL A 81 7.80 6.33 1.59
N ALA A 82 6.67 6.41 2.29
CA ALA A 82 6.23 5.41 3.25
C ALA A 82 4.85 4.90 2.82
N VAL A 83 4.74 3.60 2.56
CA VAL A 83 3.47 2.95 2.19
C VAL A 83 2.91 2.21 3.40
N VAL A 84 1.63 2.40 3.66
CA VAL A 84 0.88 1.71 4.70
C VAL A 84 -0.22 0.94 4.01
N LEU A 85 -0.16 -0.38 4.13
CA LEU A 85 -1.14 -1.27 3.54
C LEU A 85 -2.22 -1.59 4.57
N SER A 86 -3.48 -1.53 4.13
CA SER A 86 -4.60 -2.10 4.89
C SER A 86 -4.45 -3.61 5.02
N ASP A 87 -4.96 -4.15 6.13
CA ASP A 87 -4.98 -5.58 6.44
C ASP A 87 -5.58 -6.44 5.31
N HIS A 88 -6.57 -5.89 4.60
CA HIS A 88 -7.21 -6.48 3.42
C HIS A 88 -6.24 -6.89 2.29
N PHE A 89 -5.02 -6.37 2.25
CA PHE A 89 -3.98 -6.73 1.27
C PHE A 89 -2.98 -7.76 1.80
N THR A 90 -3.20 -8.28 3.02
CA THR A 90 -2.28 -9.20 3.69
C THR A 90 -2.94 -10.56 3.88
N ARG A 91 -2.16 -11.63 3.71
CA ARG A 91 -2.56 -13.00 4.05
C ARG A 91 -1.81 -13.45 5.29
N TYR A 92 -2.50 -14.17 6.18
CA TYR A 92 -1.94 -14.66 7.43
C TYR A 92 -2.10 -16.17 7.54
N VAL A 93 -1.07 -16.83 8.03
CA VAL A 93 -1.13 -18.24 8.44
C VAL A 93 -0.77 -18.31 9.91
N LEU A 94 -1.63 -18.95 10.69
CA LEU A 94 -1.31 -19.29 12.08
C LEU A 94 -0.53 -20.60 12.08
N LEU A 95 0.66 -20.56 12.66
CA LEU A 95 1.53 -21.72 12.77
C LEU A 95 1.44 -22.27 14.19
N SER A 96 1.19 -23.56 14.31
CA SER A 96 1.31 -24.26 15.58
C SER A 96 2.73 -24.09 16.11
N TRP A 97 2.84 -23.76 17.39
CA TRP A 97 4.14 -23.69 18.06
C TRP A 97 4.83 -25.06 17.99
N ASN A 98 6.12 -25.06 17.67
CA ASN A 98 6.93 -26.27 17.59
C ASN A 98 8.26 -26.05 18.32
N GLU A 99 8.41 -26.72 19.47
CA GLU A 99 9.58 -26.64 20.33
C GLU A 99 10.87 -27.17 19.67
N SER A 100 10.74 -27.99 18.63
CA SER A 100 11.89 -28.49 17.86
C SER A 100 12.52 -27.46 16.91
N LEU A 101 11.86 -26.32 16.68
CA LEU A 101 12.39 -25.22 15.87
C LEU A 101 13.12 -24.21 16.78
N ILE A 102 14.43 -24.43 16.91
CA ILE A 102 15.27 -23.74 17.90
C ILE A 102 15.71 -22.37 17.38
N THR A 103 16.00 -22.29 16.08
CA THR A 103 16.56 -21.09 15.46
C THR A 103 15.51 -20.29 14.69
N ASP A 104 15.75 -18.98 14.54
CA ASP A 104 14.90 -18.11 13.73
C ASP A 104 14.91 -18.51 12.25
N GLY A 105 16.02 -19.08 11.77
CA GLY A 105 16.15 -19.62 10.42
C GLY A 105 15.19 -20.79 10.16
N GLU A 106 15.14 -21.75 11.10
CA GLU A 106 14.22 -22.90 11.03
C GLU A 106 12.76 -22.45 11.09
N ARG A 107 12.42 -21.51 11.97
CA ARG A 107 11.08 -20.93 12.07
C ARG A 107 10.66 -20.22 10.79
N MET A 108 11.57 -19.45 10.19
CA MET A 108 11.32 -18.77 8.93
C MET A 108 11.16 -19.75 7.76
N ALA A 109 11.96 -20.81 7.72
CA ALA A 109 11.84 -21.87 6.71
C ALA A 109 10.49 -22.60 6.83
N PHE A 110 10.09 -22.95 8.06
CA PHE A 110 8.79 -23.54 8.34
C PHE A 110 7.63 -22.62 7.94
N ALA A 111 7.70 -21.34 8.31
CA ALA A 111 6.70 -20.35 7.91
C ALA A 111 6.57 -20.21 6.39
N ARG A 112 7.70 -20.16 5.66
CA ARG A 112 7.69 -20.11 4.19
C ARG A 112 7.09 -21.37 3.58
N HIS A 113 7.41 -22.55 4.12
CA HIS A 113 6.85 -23.80 3.66
C HIS A 113 5.33 -23.83 3.85
N ALA A 114 4.85 -23.50 5.05
CA ALA A 114 3.42 -23.44 5.35
C ALA A 114 2.67 -22.41 4.49
N PHE A 115 3.27 -21.22 4.25
CA PHE A 115 2.66 -20.23 3.35
C PHE A 115 2.51 -20.75 1.92
N ARG A 116 3.50 -21.49 1.40
CA ARG A 116 3.42 -22.13 0.08
C ARG A 116 2.40 -23.26 0.06
N GLU A 117 2.30 -24.07 1.10
CA GLU A 117 1.29 -25.12 1.18
C GLU A 117 -0.15 -24.57 1.18
N VAL A 118 -0.38 -23.45 1.88
CA VAL A 118 -1.72 -22.86 1.98
C VAL A 118 -2.09 -22.01 0.76
N TYR A 119 -1.13 -21.29 0.17
CA TYR A 119 -1.41 -20.27 -0.85
C TYR A 119 -0.76 -20.51 -2.23
N GLY A 120 0.10 -21.52 -2.37
CA GLY A 120 0.84 -21.84 -3.61
C GLY A 120 2.17 -21.12 -3.72
#